data_AF-A0A947VAH9-F1
#
_entry.id   AF-A0A947VAH9-F1
#
_cell.length_a   1.000
_cell.length_b   1.000
_cell.length_c   1.000
_cell.angle_alpha   90.00
_cell.angle_beta   90.00
_cell.angle_gamma   90.00
#
_symmetry.space_group_name_H-M   'P 1'
#
loop_
_entity.id
_entity.type
_entity.pdbx_description
1 polymer ?
#
loop_
_entity_poly.entity_id
_entity_poly.type
_entity_poly.pdbx_seq_one_letter_code
_entity_poly.pdbx_strand_id
1 'polypeptide(L)'
;MTEFLGQIVDFVNSTNVPQQFREVDFRGLFTNTWFLVPFIGFICYNLYKQAVDTLVLTGLGFGLWLFSGSRYMEGLVVDGALQIGKVLPVAGVFIGAIAIAVYFLFMRSD
;
A
#
# COMPACT_ATOMS: atom_id res chain seq x y z
N MET A 1 24.84 -19.63 5.44
CA MET A 1 23.48 -19.08 5.19
C MET A 1 23.21 -17.83 6.01
N THR A 2 23.53 -17.81 7.30
CA THR A 2 23.46 -16.61 8.17
C THR A 2 24.30 -15.43 7.69
N GLU A 3 25.50 -15.69 7.17
CA GLU A 3 26.42 -14.66 6.69
C GLU A 3 25.96 -13.99 5.38
N PHE A 4 25.43 -14.79 4.45
CA PHE A 4 24.83 -14.31 3.19
C PHE A 4 23.55 -13.49 3.44
N LEU A 5 22.69 -13.93 4.36
CA LEU A 5 21.53 -13.15 4.79
C LEU A 5 21.94 -11.87 5.52
N GLY A 6 23.00 -11.91 6.32
CA GLY A 6 23.61 -10.73 6.95
C GLY A 6 24.08 -9.70 5.93
N GLN A 7 24.80 -10.13 4.89
CA GLN A 7 25.23 -9.25 3.79
C GLN A 7 24.06 -8.62 3.03
N ILE A 8 22.97 -9.35 2.81
CA ILE A 8 21.77 -8.80 2.16
C ILE A 8 21.11 -7.75 3.07
N VAL A 9 20.99 -8.02 4.36
CA VAL A 9 20.45 -7.07 5.33
C VAL A 9 21.31 -5.82 5.44
N ASP A 10 22.64 -5.97 5.48
CA ASP A 10 23.58 -4.84 5.51
C ASP A 10 23.55 -4.03 4.21
N PHE A 11 23.43 -4.69 3.06
CA PHE A 11 23.21 -4.02 1.78
C PHE A 11 21.92 -3.20 1.79
N VAL A 12 20.80 -3.80 2.21
CA VAL A 12 19.50 -3.10 2.31
C VAL A 12 19.59 -1.93 3.30
N ASN A 13 20.23 -2.12 4.46
CA ASN A 13 20.43 -1.04 5.43
C ASN A 13 21.30 0.09 4.87
N SER A 14 22.34 -0.22 4.09
CA SER A 14 23.23 0.78 3.49
C SER A 14 22.56 1.67 2.44
N THR A 15 21.48 1.19 1.80
CA THR A 15 20.76 1.98 0.79
C THR A 15 19.89 3.09 1.39
N ASN A 16 19.70 3.15 2.71
CA ASN A 16 18.75 4.02 3.42
C ASN A 16 17.28 3.90 2.92
N VAL A 17 17.00 2.99 1.99
CA VAL A 17 15.66 2.71 1.47
C VAL A 17 14.66 2.38 2.58
N PRO A 18 15.01 1.59 3.63
CA PRO A 18 14.09 1.36 4.75
C PRO A 18 13.69 2.63 5.50
N GLN A 19 14.61 3.59 5.66
CA GLN A 19 14.31 4.89 6.26
C GLN A 19 13.48 5.76 5.32
N GLN A 20 13.77 5.75 4.01
CA GLN A 20 12.96 6.44 3.02
C GLN A 20 11.49 5.98 3.06
N PHE A 21 11.23 4.68 3.23
CA PHE A 21 9.85 4.17 3.39
C PHE A 21 9.18 4.60 4.69
N ARG A 22 9.94 4.72 5.79
CA ARG A 22 9.40 5.19 7.09
C ARG A 22 9.11 6.70 7.10
N GLU A 23 9.91 7.46 6.36
CA GLU A 23 9.83 8.91 6.28
C GLU A 23 9.13 9.41 5.01
N VAL A 24 8.41 8.53 4.30
CA VAL A 24 7.67 8.91 3.10
C VAL A 24 6.73 10.07 3.44
N ASP A 25 7.04 11.25 2.89
CA ASP A 25 6.17 12.40 2.98
C ASP A 25 5.04 12.24 1.98
N PHE A 26 3.92 11.70 2.46
CA PHE A 26 2.69 11.53 1.68
C PHE A 26 2.22 12.84 1.06
N ARG A 27 2.39 13.98 1.75
CA ARG A 27 1.99 15.29 1.22
C ARG A 27 2.97 15.72 0.14
N GLY A 28 4.27 15.52 0.39
CA GLY A 28 5.36 15.75 -0.55
C GLY A 28 5.15 15.04 -1.90
N LEU A 29 4.68 13.79 -1.87
CA LEU A 29 4.43 12.99 -3.08
C LEU A 29 3.38 13.63 -4.01
N PHE A 30 2.26 14.09 -3.46
CA PHE A 30 1.19 14.75 -4.24
C PHE A 30 1.45 16.24 -4.49
N THR A 31 2.51 16.82 -3.93
CA THR A 31 3.01 18.14 -4.36
C THR A 31 4.13 18.05 -5.39
N ASN A 32 4.68 16.85 -5.61
CA ASN A 32 5.73 16.63 -6.59
C ASN A 32 5.12 16.51 -7.99
N THR A 33 5.38 17.51 -8.83
CA THR A 33 4.90 17.55 -10.23
C THR A 33 5.31 16.32 -11.04
N TRP A 34 6.50 15.77 -10.80
CA TRP A 34 7.00 14.58 -11.50
C TRP A 34 6.22 13.31 -11.17
N PHE A 35 5.57 13.24 -10.00
CA PHE A 35 4.66 12.16 -9.67
C PHE A 35 3.22 12.49 -10.08
N LEU A 36 2.77 13.71 -9.79
CA LEU A 36 1.39 14.12 -9.98
C LEU A 36 0.96 14.11 -11.45
N VAL A 37 1.80 14.59 -12.37
CA VAL A 37 1.49 14.64 -13.81
C VAL A 37 1.27 13.24 -14.40
N PRO A 38 2.20 12.27 -14.29
CA PRO A 38 1.96 10.92 -14.79
C PRO A 38 0.82 10.21 -14.05
N PHE A 39 0.63 10.45 -12.75
CA PHE A 39 -0.48 9.88 -12.00
C PHE A 39 -1.84 10.38 -12.51
N ILE A 40 -2.01 11.68 -12.71
CA ILE A 40 -3.23 12.24 -13.31
C ILE A 40 -3.42 11.70 -14.73
N GLY A 41 -2.35 11.64 -15.53
CA GLY A 41 -2.40 11.05 -16.87
C GLY A 41 -2.90 9.61 -16.85
N PHE A 42 -2.38 8.78 -15.93
CA PHE A 42 -2.84 7.41 -15.72
C PHE A 42 -4.33 7.33 -15.38
N ILE A 43 -4.81 8.15 -14.43
CA ILE A 43 -6.21 8.15 -14.03
C ILE A 43 -7.11 8.59 -15.19
N CYS A 44 -6.80 9.73 -15.83
CA CYS A 44 -7.57 10.25 -16.95
C CYS A 44 -7.61 9.28 -18.14
N TYR A 45 -6.50 8.62 -18.44
CA TYR A 45 -6.43 7.64 -19.53
C TYR A 45 -7.30 6.41 -19.25
N ASN A 46 -7.25 5.87 -18.03
CA ASN A 46 -8.09 4.73 -17.65
C ASN A 46 -9.57 5.10 -17.57
N LEU A 47 -9.90 6.33 -17.16
CA LEU A 47 -11.27 6.87 -17.23
C LEU A 47 -11.77 6.97 -18.68
N TYR A 48 -10.95 7.51 -19.59
CA TYR A 48 -11.27 7.59 -21.01
C TYR A 48 -11.53 6.21 -21.61
N LYS A 49 -10.70 5.22 -21.27
CA LYS A 49 -10.88 3.83 -21.70
C LYS A 49 -11.99 3.07 -20.99
N GLN A 50 -12.67 3.69 -20.02
CA GLN A 50 -13.64 3.03 -19.15
C GLN A 50 -13.09 1.75 -18.50
N ALA A 51 -11.78 1.74 -18.19
CA ALA A 51 -11.08 0.64 -17.55
C ALA A 51 -11.38 0.63 -16.04
N VAL A 52 -12.65 0.39 -15.69
CA VAL A 52 -13.16 0.47 -14.32
C VAL A 52 -12.42 -0.50 -13.41
N ASP A 53 -12.07 -1.69 -13.90
CA ASP A 53 -11.36 -2.69 -13.12
C ASP A 53 -9.98 -2.17 -12.70
N THR A 54 -9.23 -1.59 -13.64
CA THR A 54 -7.94 -0.95 -13.37
C THR A 54 -8.08 0.18 -12.36
N LEU A 55 -9.10 1.03 -12.50
CA LEU A 55 -9.33 2.17 -11.59
C LEU A 55 -9.69 1.72 -10.18
N VAL A 56 -10.55 0.71 -10.05
CA VAL A 56 -10.95 0.18 -8.74
C VAL A 56 -9.78 -0.51 -8.05
N LEU A 57 -9.03 -1.34 -8.78
CA LEU A 57 -7.85 -2.01 -8.22
C LEU A 57 -6.76 -1.01 -7.82
N THR A 58 -6.55 0.04 -8.63
CA THR A 58 -5.64 1.14 -8.28
C THR A 58 -6.11 1.83 -7.00
N GLY A 59 -7.40 2.21 -6.93
CA GLY A 59 -7.98 2.85 -5.76
C GLY A 59 -7.88 1.98 -4.51
N LEU A 60 -8.08 0.68 -4.64
CA LEU A 60 -7.95 -0.30 -3.56
C LEU A 60 -6.51 -0.42 -3.07
N GLY A 61 -5.53 -0.45 -3.99
CA GLY A 61 -4.12 -0.42 -3.64
C GLY A 61 -3.72 0.84 -2.87
N PHE A 62 -4.11 2.02 -3.36
CA PHE A 62 -3.86 3.28 -2.66
C PHE A 62 -4.59 3.35 -1.32
N GLY A 63 -5.83 2.86 -1.25
CA GLY A 63 -6.63 2.82 -0.02
C GLY A 63 -5.99 1.95 1.06
N LEU A 64 -5.53 0.76 0.70
CA LEU A 64 -4.81 -0.13 1.62
C LEU A 64 -3.47 0.46 2.06
N TRP A 65 -2.76 1.10 1.13
CA TRP A 65 -1.51 1.79 1.46
C TRP A 65 -1.73 2.93 2.45
N LEU A 66 -2.72 3.79 2.22
CA LEU A 66 -3.10 4.86 3.17
C LEU A 66 -3.57 4.31 4.51
N PHE A 67 -4.37 3.24 4.50
CA PHE A 67 -4.81 2.57 5.72
C PHE A 67 -3.62 2.01 6.51
N SER A 68 -2.62 1.43 5.83
CA SER A 68 -1.42 0.89 6.47
C SER A 68 -0.60 1.94 7.23
N GLY A 69 -0.59 3.18 6.74
CA GLY A 69 0.08 4.33 7.38
C GLY A 69 -0.80 5.11 8.36
N SER A 70 -1.99 4.62 8.70
CA SER A 70 -2.90 5.32 9.62
C SER A 70 -2.49 5.14 11.08
N ARG A 71 -2.89 6.09 11.93
CA ARG A 71 -2.72 6.01 13.41
C ARG A 71 -3.33 4.75 14.02
N TYR A 72 -4.31 4.16 13.35
CA TYR A 72 -4.92 2.90 13.81
C TYR A 72 -3.92 1.74 13.74
N MET A 73 -3.13 1.68 12.65
CA MET A 73 -2.09 0.65 12.45
C MET A 73 -0.90 0.85 13.39
N GLU A 74 -0.51 2.10 13.67
CA GLU A 74 0.51 2.41 14.68
C GLU A 74 0.13 1.85 16.06
N GLY A 75 -1.17 1.85 16.39
CA GLY A 75 -1.70 1.34 17.64
C GLY A 75 -1.83 -0.17 17.75
N LEU A 76 -1.42 -0.95 16.74
CA LEU A 76 -1.52 -2.42 16.76
C LEU A 76 -0.50 -3.08 17.68
N VAL A 77 0.68 -2.48 17.82
CA VAL A 77 1.75 -2.97 18.70
C VAL A 77 1.94 -1.93 19.80
N VAL A 78 1.60 -2.31 21.03
CA VAL A 78 1.83 -1.49 22.22
C VAL A 78 2.67 -2.29 23.18
N ASP A 79 3.77 -1.68 23.66
CA ASP A 79 4.74 -2.32 24.55
C ASP A 79 5.29 -3.65 24.02
N GLY A 80 5.41 -3.78 22.70
CA GLY A 80 5.88 -5.00 22.03
C GLY A 80 4.85 -6.13 21.95
N ALA A 81 3.63 -5.93 22.45
CA ALA A 81 2.53 -6.88 22.36
C ALA A 81 1.53 -6.49 21.26
N LEU A 82 1.10 -7.49 20.49
CA LEU A 82 0.06 -7.31 19.48
C LEU A 82 -1.31 -7.23 20.16
N GLN A 83 -2.02 -6.13 19.95
CA GLN A 83 -3.37 -5.97 20.49
C GLN A 83 -4.39 -6.75 19.65
N ILE A 84 -4.73 -7.97 20.10
CA ILE A 84 -5.66 -8.87 19.41
C ILE A 84 -7.00 -8.20 19.08
N GLY A 85 -7.53 -7.36 19.99
CA GLY A 85 -8.78 -6.62 19.76
C GLY A 85 -8.73 -5.66 18.57
N LYS A 86 -7.55 -5.16 18.21
CA LYS A 86 -7.35 -4.28 17.05
C LYS A 86 -7.01 -5.03 15.77
N VAL A 87 -6.49 -6.26 15.89
CA VAL A 87 -6.15 -7.12 14.74
C VAL A 87 -7.41 -7.53 13.97
N LEU A 88 -8.51 -7.82 14.67
CA LEU A 88 -9.73 -8.30 14.02
C LEU A 88 -10.30 -7.30 13.00
N PRO A 89 -10.43 -5.99 13.31
CA PRO A 89 -10.79 -4.98 12.31
C PRO A 89 -9.83 -4.93 11.12
N VAL A 90 -8.52 -5.05 11.34
CA VAL A 90 -7.53 -5.06 10.25
C VAL A 90 -7.74 -6.25 9.34
N ALA A 91 -7.88 -7.44 9.92
CA ALA A 91 -8.17 -8.66 9.17
C ALA A 91 -9.45 -8.51 8.34
N GLY A 92 -10.50 -7.91 8.91
CA GLY A 92 -11.74 -7.59 8.20
C GLY A 92 -11.54 -6.69 6.98
N VAL A 93 -10.74 -5.62 7.12
CA VAL A 93 -10.40 -4.73 5.99
C VAL A 93 -9.65 -5.51 4.90
N PHE A 94 -8.65 -6.32 5.25
CA PHE A 94 -7.89 -7.10 4.27
C PHE A 94 -8.76 -8.15 3.56
N ILE A 95 -9.61 -8.87 4.29
CA ILE A 95 -10.54 -9.84 3.70
C ILE A 95 -11.51 -9.14 2.75
N GLY A 96 -12.07 -8.00 3.16
CA GLY A 96 -12.95 -7.20 2.30
C GLY A 96 -12.24 -6.71 1.05
N ALA A 97 -11.00 -6.24 1.18
CA ALA A 97 -10.19 -5.79 0.05
C ALA A 97 -9.86 -6.94 -0.93
N ILE A 98 -9.54 -8.13 -0.41
CA ILE A 98 -9.33 -9.34 -1.22
C ILE A 98 -10.63 -9.72 -1.95
N ALA A 99 -11.78 -9.70 -1.27
CA ALA A 99 -13.06 -10.02 -1.89
C ALA A 99 -13.40 -9.06 -3.05
N ILE A 100 -13.16 -7.75 -2.86
CA ILE A 100 -13.32 -6.76 -3.93
C ILE A 100 -12.34 -7.03 -5.08
N ALA A 101 -11.07 -7.28 -4.78
CA ALA A 101 -10.08 -7.57 -5.80
C ALA A 101 -10.44 -8.82 -6.62
N VAL A 102 -10.86 -9.91 -5.96
CA VAL A 102 -11.30 -11.14 -6.62
C VAL A 102 -12.50 -10.90 -7.53
N TYR A 103 -13.50 -10.16 -7.06
CA TYR A 103 -14.68 -9.84 -7.89
C TYR A 103 -14.27 -9.10 -9.18
N PHE A 104 -13.44 -8.07 -9.06
CA PHE A 104 -13.01 -7.27 -10.21
C PHE A 104 -12.02 -7.99 -11.14
N LEU A 105 -11.17 -8.88 -10.61
CA LEU A 105 -10.16 -9.60 -11.39
C LEU A 105 -10.67 -10.88 -12.07
N PHE A 106 -11.71 -11.52 -11.53
CA PHE A 106 -12.12 -12.85 -11.98
C PHE A 106 -13.62 -12.99 -12.28
N MET A 107 -14.49 -12.18 -11.66
CA MET A 107 -15.94 -12.34 -11.84
C MET A 107 -16.52 -11.31 -12.80
N ARG A 108 -16.02 -10.07 -12.74
CA ARG A 108 -16.47 -8.96 -13.58
C ARG A 108 -15.69 -8.85 -14.89
N SER A 109 -14.43 -9.31 -14.90
CA SER A 109 -13.52 -9.13 -16.04
C SER A 109 -13.83 -10.01 -17.25
N ASP A 110 -14.91 -10.79 -17.20
CA ASP A 110 -15.48 -11.59 -18.28
C ASP A 110 -16.71 -10.87 -18.88
#